data_AF-A0A7S1NG19-F1
#
_entry.id   AF-A0A7S1NG19-F1
#
_cell.length_a   1.000
_cell.length_b   1.000
_cell.length_c   1.000
_cell.angle_alpha   90.00
_cell.angle_beta   90.00
_cell.angle_gamma   90.00
#
_symmetry.space_group_name_H-M   'P 1'
#
loop_
_entity.id
_entity.type
_entity.pdbx_description
1 polymer ?
#
loop_
_entity_poly.entity_id
_entity_poly.type
_entity_poly.pdbx_seq_one_letter_code
_entity_poly.pdbx_strand_id
1 'polypeptide(L)'
;MGVCCSSDTKCQEDREHLNTTPSFTNWKDVLERDWESKTLTDLAVHCDLPRLAPIMTVGDVPARCSDDTTEDRWAQRASRVRQILIQMGQLIGDDAGVLALTQQWDKLIPEAAVDMAPGMQLVFRECVPEDSLTARTLRCLGQSMLFAPLSYLKHLVWNPFCRALRDEPDWHISVTKGAYVEVTHRRRQTGCDFGGSNPRFDFVWQLTFLLSCNDCTLRDVTLNVLSLR
;
A
#
# COMPACT_ATOMS: atom_id res chain seq x y z
N MET A 1 18.86 16.14 44.31
CA MET A 1 18.28 17.28 43.57
C MET A 1 18.53 17.05 42.09
N GLY A 2 17.47 16.97 41.28
CA GLY A 2 17.54 16.70 39.84
C GLY A 2 16.18 16.22 39.36
N VAL A 3 15.35 17.18 38.95
CA VAL A 3 13.90 17.06 38.70
C VAL A 3 13.62 16.31 37.39
N CYS A 4 12.82 15.24 37.46
CA CYS A 4 12.17 14.59 36.32
C CYS A 4 10.73 15.11 36.21
N CYS A 5 10.49 16.10 35.34
CA CYS A 5 9.15 16.51 34.91
C CYS A 5 9.23 17.04 33.47
N SER A 6 9.01 16.20 32.44
CA SER A 6 8.79 16.67 31.05
C SER A 6 8.20 15.60 30.11
N SER A 7 7.48 14.61 30.62
CA SER A 7 6.94 13.50 29.79
C SER A 7 5.45 13.64 29.48
N ASP A 8 4.69 14.34 30.32
CA ASP A 8 3.23 14.37 30.24
C ASP A 8 2.71 15.50 29.35
N THR A 9 3.41 16.63 29.28
CA THR A 9 3.00 17.80 28.47
C THR A 9 3.06 17.52 26.98
N LYS A 10 4.08 16.79 26.51
CA LYS A 10 4.23 16.44 25.08
C LYS A 10 3.14 15.48 24.58
N CYS A 11 2.74 14.51 25.43
CA CYS A 11 1.61 13.62 25.15
C CYS A 11 0.25 14.35 25.18
N GLN A 12 0.16 15.50 25.88
CA GLN A 12 -1.04 16.33 25.93
C GLN A 12 -1.14 17.28 24.74
N GLU A 13 -0.03 17.88 24.30
CA GLU A 13 0.03 18.73 23.11
C GLU A 13 -0.27 17.92 21.82
N ASP A 14 0.23 16.68 21.73
CA ASP A 14 -0.14 15.76 20.64
C ASP A 14 -1.64 15.38 20.66
N ARG A 15 -2.25 15.34 21.85
CA ARG A 15 -3.69 15.09 22.02
C ARG A 15 -4.56 16.27 21.61
N GLU A 16 -4.13 17.51 21.86
CA GLU A 16 -4.85 18.71 21.45
C GLU A 16 -4.73 18.98 19.94
N HIS A 17 -3.60 18.62 19.32
CA HIS A 17 -3.44 18.67 17.86
C HIS A 17 -4.26 17.61 17.12
N LEU A 18 -4.43 16.41 17.68
CA LEU A 18 -5.31 15.38 17.11
C LEU A 18 -6.80 15.69 17.28
N ASN A 19 -7.19 16.43 18.32
CA ASN A 19 -8.57 16.86 18.54
C ASN A 19 -8.99 18.09 17.73
N THR A 20 -8.04 18.77 17.08
CA THR A 20 -8.29 19.93 16.21
C THR A 20 -8.14 19.62 14.72
N THR A 21 -7.82 18.37 14.36
CA THR A 21 -7.72 17.96 12.97
C THR A 21 -9.13 17.85 12.36
N PRO A 22 -9.40 18.50 11.21
CA PRO A 22 -10.73 18.49 10.58
C PRO A 22 -11.20 17.04 10.35
N SER A 23 -12.48 16.83 10.69
CA SER A 23 -13.20 15.57 10.81
C SER A 23 -12.58 14.35 10.11
N PHE A 24 -12.01 13.43 10.89
CA PHE A 24 -11.59 12.09 10.44
C PHE A 24 -12.72 11.32 9.71
N THR A 25 -13.98 11.74 9.87
CA THR A 25 -15.15 11.18 9.19
C THR A 25 -15.13 11.33 7.68
N ASN A 26 -14.29 12.20 7.12
CA ASN A 26 -14.27 12.47 5.68
C ASN A 26 -13.03 11.95 4.94
N TRP A 27 -12.55 10.77 5.34
CA TRP A 27 -11.37 10.14 4.72
C TRP A 27 -11.56 9.87 3.23
N LYS A 28 -12.81 9.65 2.77
CA LYS A 28 -13.13 9.46 1.36
C LYS A 28 -12.80 10.70 0.54
N ASP A 29 -13.27 11.89 0.93
CA ASP A 29 -12.97 13.13 0.19
C ASP A 29 -11.46 13.42 0.15
N VAL A 30 -10.73 13.13 1.23
CA VAL A 30 -9.27 13.28 1.25
C VAL A 30 -8.61 12.34 0.23
N LEU A 31 -9.05 11.08 0.18
CA LEU A 31 -8.54 10.09 -0.75
C LEU A 31 -8.92 10.44 -2.19
N GLU A 32 -10.15 10.84 -2.45
CA GLU A 32 -10.64 11.21 -3.78
C GLU A 32 -9.88 12.44 -4.31
N ARG A 33 -9.67 13.47 -3.48
CA ARG A 33 -8.83 14.62 -3.85
C ARG A 33 -7.41 14.20 -4.19
N ASP A 34 -6.79 13.35 -3.37
CA ASP A 34 -5.45 12.83 -3.64
C ASP A 34 -5.44 11.95 -4.91
N TRP A 35 -6.52 11.22 -5.17
CA TRP A 35 -6.70 10.40 -6.36
C TRP A 35 -6.85 11.25 -7.64
N GLU A 36 -7.45 12.43 -7.56
CA GLU A 36 -7.57 13.32 -8.70
C GLU A 36 -6.30 14.13 -8.95
N SER A 37 -5.60 14.52 -7.89
CA SER A 37 -4.47 15.47 -7.97
C SER A 37 -3.09 14.83 -8.14
N LYS A 38 -2.90 13.56 -7.78
CA LYS A 38 -1.58 12.90 -7.81
C LYS A 38 -1.49 11.85 -8.91
N THR A 39 -0.45 11.88 -9.72
CA THR A 39 -0.13 10.84 -10.71
C THR A 39 0.61 9.65 -10.08
N LEU A 40 0.93 8.60 -10.84
CA LEU A 40 1.75 7.48 -10.34
C LEU A 40 3.15 7.97 -9.93
N THR A 41 3.75 8.87 -10.70
CA THR A 41 5.07 9.43 -10.43
C THR A 41 5.11 10.39 -9.24
N ASP A 42 3.99 11.06 -8.93
CA ASP A 42 3.85 11.86 -7.70
C ASP A 42 3.79 11.00 -6.43
N LEU A 43 3.45 9.73 -6.58
CA LEU A 43 3.41 8.77 -5.49
C LEU A 43 4.75 8.05 -5.38
N ALA A 44 5.18 7.79 -4.14
CA ALA A 44 6.37 7.00 -3.86
C ALA A 44 6.18 5.49 -4.14
N VAL A 45 5.34 5.11 -5.10
CA VAL A 45 5.06 3.71 -5.48
C VAL A 45 6.34 3.00 -5.92
N HIS A 46 7.29 3.72 -6.51
CA HIS A 46 8.59 3.17 -6.92
C HIS A 46 9.41 2.69 -5.71
N CYS A 47 9.18 3.27 -4.54
CA CYS A 47 9.73 2.83 -3.26
C CYS A 47 8.83 1.80 -2.56
N ASP A 48 7.50 1.93 -2.68
CA ASP A 48 6.54 1.05 -2.00
C ASP A 48 6.45 -0.34 -2.64
N LEU A 49 6.37 -0.40 -3.97
CA LEU A 49 6.14 -1.65 -4.72
C LEU A 49 7.17 -2.74 -4.40
N PRO A 50 8.51 -2.49 -4.35
CA PRO A 50 9.47 -3.51 -3.96
C PRO A 50 9.28 -4.07 -2.54
N ARG A 51 8.72 -3.27 -1.62
CA ARG A 51 8.41 -3.69 -0.24
C ARG A 51 7.12 -4.50 -0.16
N LEU A 52 6.13 -4.16 -0.99
CA LEU A 52 4.81 -4.79 -1.03
C LEU A 52 4.79 -6.06 -1.90
N ALA A 53 5.68 -6.18 -2.87
CA ALA A 53 5.73 -7.29 -3.81
C ALA A 53 5.68 -8.71 -3.18
N PRO A 54 6.30 -9.00 -2.03
CA PRO A 54 6.21 -10.31 -1.40
C PRO A 54 4.80 -10.67 -0.91
N ILE A 55 3.99 -9.67 -0.55
CA ILE A 55 2.64 -9.86 0.01
C ILE A 55 1.53 -9.68 -1.03
N MET A 56 1.90 -9.46 -2.29
CA MET A 56 0.98 -9.25 -3.40
C MET A 56 0.62 -10.55 -4.14
N THR A 57 -0.64 -10.62 -4.57
CA THR A 57 -1.19 -11.64 -5.48
C THR A 57 -1.89 -10.93 -6.63
N VAL A 58 -1.67 -11.40 -7.86
CA VAL A 58 -2.26 -10.82 -9.07
C VAL A 58 -3.00 -11.93 -9.82
N GLY A 59 -4.31 -11.77 -9.99
CA GLY A 59 -5.20 -12.85 -10.43
C GLY A 59 -5.18 -14.02 -9.45
N ASP A 60 -5.18 -15.24 -9.97
CA ASP A 60 -5.11 -16.48 -9.17
C ASP A 60 -3.67 -16.96 -8.93
N VAL A 61 -2.67 -16.15 -9.31
CA VAL A 61 -1.27 -16.53 -9.21
C VAL A 61 -0.69 -15.92 -7.94
N PRO A 62 -0.47 -16.70 -6.86
CA PRO A 62 0.36 -16.22 -5.77
C PRO A 62 1.73 -16.01 -6.40
N ALA A 63 2.23 -14.78 -6.32
CA ALA A 63 3.57 -14.59 -6.76
C ALA A 63 4.44 -15.41 -5.75
N ARG A 64 5.20 -16.40 -6.22
CA ARG A 64 6.07 -17.25 -5.38
C ARG A 64 7.53 -16.96 -5.70
N CYS A 65 8.39 -16.92 -4.68
CA CYS A 65 9.83 -17.16 -4.80
C CYS A 65 10.27 -17.89 -3.52
N SER A 66 11.19 -18.84 -3.66
CA SER A 66 11.76 -19.66 -2.59
C SER A 66 12.66 -18.84 -1.67
N ASP A 67 12.75 -19.26 -0.41
CA ASP A 67 13.68 -18.70 0.58
C ASP A 67 15.16 -19.02 0.27
N ASP A 68 16.02 -18.11 0.75
CA ASP A 68 17.48 -18.18 1.01
C ASP A 68 18.51 -18.02 -0.13
N THR A 69 19.13 -16.83 -0.23
CA THR A 69 20.47 -16.46 0.32
C THR A 69 20.68 -14.94 0.14
N THR A 70 21.60 -14.30 0.91
CA THR A 70 21.65 -12.84 1.09
C THR A 70 22.04 -12.00 -0.13
N GLU A 71 22.89 -12.51 -1.05
CA GLU A 71 23.25 -11.80 -2.29
C GLU A 71 22.18 -11.96 -3.37
N ASP A 72 21.43 -13.06 -3.35
CA ASP A 72 20.32 -13.34 -4.25
C ASP A 72 19.04 -12.52 -3.94
N ARG A 73 18.95 -11.90 -2.76
CA ARG A 73 17.75 -11.13 -2.34
C ARG A 73 17.42 -9.98 -3.29
N TRP A 74 18.43 -9.38 -3.89
CA TRP A 74 18.22 -8.24 -4.79
C TRP A 74 17.64 -8.66 -6.13
N ALA A 75 18.33 -9.58 -6.81
CA ALA A 75 17.89 -10.13 -8.09
C ALA A 75 16.51 -10.78 -7.97
N GLN A 76 16.26 -11.50 -6.87
CA GLN A 76 14.94 -12.08 -6.57
C GLN A 76 13.87 -11.00 -6.40
N ARG A 77 14.15 -9.91 -5.67
CA ARG A 77 13.19 -8.80 -5.50
C ARG A 77 12.91 -8.11 -6.83
N ALA A 78 13.93 -7.84 -7.64
CA ALA A 78 13.78 -7.24 -8.97
C ALA A 78 12.93 -8.12 -9.89
N SER A 79 13.29 -9.40 -9.99
CA SER A 79 12.54 -10.41 -10.76
C SER A 79 11.08 -10.49 -10.31
N ARG A 80 10.85 -10.44 -9.00
CA ARG A 80 9.51 -10.45 -8.42
C ARG A 80 8.70 -9.20 -8.79
N VAL A 81 9.27 -8.01 -8.66
CA VAL A 81 8.61 -6.77 -9.08
C VAL A 81 8.27 -6.81 -10.57
N ARG A 82 9.21 -7.26 -11.41
CA ARG A 82 9.00 -7.46 -12.85
C ARG A 82 7.82 -8.39 -13.12
N GLN A 83 7.78 -9.54 -12.46
CA GLN A 83 6.69 -10.51 -12.60
C GLN A 83 5.33 -9.91 -12.22
N ILE A 84 5.26 -9.17 -11.11
CA ILE A 84 4.02 -8.50 -10.68
C ILE A 84 3.56 -7.49 -11.73
N LEU A 85 4.46 -6.67 -12.26
CA LEU A 85 4.11 -5.66 -13.27
C LEU A 85 3.64 -6.32 -14.57
N ILE A 86 4.30 -7.38 -15.03
CA ILE A 86 3.89 -8.14 -16.21
C ILE A 86 2.54 -8.80 -15.98
N GLN A 87 2.36 -9.50 -14.86
CA GLN A 87 1.09 -10.16 -14.53
C GLN A 87 -0.05 -9.16 -14.41
N MET A 88 0.20 -7.99 -13.82
CA MET A 88 -0.78 -6.92 -13.70
C MET A 88 -1.15 -6.35 -15.06
N GLY A 89 -0.16 -6.06 -15.91
CA GLY A 89 -0.40 -5.60 -17.29
C GLY A 89 -1.19 -6.63 -18.10
N GLN A 90 -0.82 -7.92 -18.02
CA GLN A 90 -1.55 -9.00 -18.68
C GLN A 90 -2.98 -9.16 -18.17
N LEU A 91 -3.18 -9.13 -16.85
CA LEU A 91 -4.50 -9.18 -16.23
C LEU A 91 -5.36 -8.03 -16.78
N ILE A 92 -4.80 -6.83 -16.83
CA ILE A 92 -5.48 -5.60 -17.23
C ILE A 92 -5.68 -5.51 -18.75
N GLY A 93 -4.86 -6.16 -19.56
CA GLY A 93 -4.87 -6.08 -21.03
C GLY A 93 -3.99 -4.96 -21.59
N ASP A 94 -2.94 -4.57 -20.86
CA ASP A 94 -1.96 -3.55 -21.25
C ASP A 94 -0.76 -4.18 -21.98
N ASP A 95 -1.02 -4.75 -23.16
CA ASP A 95 -0.01 -5.46 -23.94
C ASP A 95 1.18 -4.56 -24.33
N ALA A 96 0.91 -3.28 -24.59
CA ALA A 96 1.93 -2.30 -24.93
C ALA A 96 2.87 -2.01 -23.74
N GLY A 97 2.31 -1.80 -22.54
CA GLY A 97 3.10 -1.63 -21.32
C GLY A 97 3.91 -2.89 -20.98
N VAL A 98 3.31 -4.08 -21.12
CA VAL A 98 4.01 -5.36 -20.91
C VAL A 98 5.17 -5.54 -21.88
N LEU A 99 4.98 -5.20 -23.16
CA LEU A 99 6.03 -5.26 -24.16
C LEU A 99 7.18 -4.29 -23.84
N ALA A 100 6.85 -3.03 -23.50
CA ALA A 100 7.83 -2.01 -23.13
C ALA A 100 8.63 -2.43 -21.88
N LEU A 101 7.94 -2.92 -20.84
CA LEU A 101 8.57 -3.48 -19.64
C LEU A 101 9.54 -4.61 -19.99
N THR A 102 9.11 -5.55 -20.84
CA THR A 102 9.93 -6.71 -21.19
C THR A 102 11.20 -6.31 -21.96
N GLN A 103 11.11 -5.28 -22.81
CA GLN A 103 12.24 -4.81 -23.64
C GLN A 103 13.21 -3.90 -22.88
N GLN A 104 12.72 -3.08 -21.94
CA GLN A 104 13.54 -2.06 -21.28
C GLN A 104 14.02 -2.46 -19.88
N TRP A 105 13.46 -3.51 -19.26
CA TRP A 105 13.73 -3.85 -17.86
C TRP A 105 15.22 -3.92 -17.52
N ASP A 106 15.98 -4.77 -18.22
CA ASP A 106 17.39 -5.04 -17.88
C ASP A 106 18.28 -3.81 -18.12
N LYS A 107 17.83 -2.87 -18.96
CA LYS A 107 18.49 -1.59 -19.21
C LYS A 107 18.21 -0.57 -18.10
N LEU A 108 16.97 -0.53 -17.60
CA LEU A 108 16.52 0.44 -16.59
C LEU A 108 16.80 0.00 -15.16
N ILE A 109 16.84 -1.32 -14.92
CA ILE A 109 17.17 -1.92 -13.62
C ILE A 109 18.28 -2.95 -13.86
N PRO A 110 19.55 -2.51 -13.90
CA PRO A 110 20.69 -3.40 -14.03
C PRO A 110 20.80 -4.34 -12.82
N GLU A 111 21.20 -5.60 -13.04
CA GLU A 111 21.37 -6.58 -11.95
C GLU A 111 22.36 -6.12 -10.87
N ALA A 112 23.36 -5.31 -11.25
CA ALA A 112 24.37 -4.77 -10.34
C ALA A 112 23.90 -3.55 -9.52
N ALA A 113 22.66 -3.07 -9.71
CA ALA A 113 22.15 -1.93 -8.97
C ALA A 113 21.96 -2.27 -7.48
N VAL A 114 22.37 -1.37 -6.57
CA VAL A 114 22.19 -1.55 -5.12
C VAL A 114 20.83 -1.01 -4.65
N ASP A 115 20.21 -0.14 -5.44
CA ASP A 115 18.89 0.44 -5.20
C ASP A 115 18.04 0.43 -6.49
N MET A 116 16.76 0.09 -6.35
CA MET A 116 15.79 -0.09 -7.42
C MET A 116 14.98 1.17 -7.58
N ALA A 117 14.85 2.00 -6.54
CA ALA A 117 13.95 3.13 -6.55
C ALA A 117 14.20 4.07 -7.76
N PRO A 118 15.46 4.45 -8.10
CA PRO A 118 15.71 5.26 -9.29
C PRO A 118 15.33 4.56 -10.61
N GLY A 119 15.67 3.28 -10.74
CA GLY A 119 15.34 2.48 -11.93
C GLY A 119 13.85 2.24 -12.08
N MET A 120 13.14 1.98 -10.98
CA MET A 120 11.68 1.83 -10.92
C MET A 120 10.96 3.12 -11.30
N GLN A 121 11.49 4.27 -10.88
CA GLN A 121 10.94 5.56 -11.29
C GLN A 121 11.04 5.75 -12.80
N LEU A 122 12.16 5.35 -13.42
CA LEU A 122 12.32 5.36 -14.88
C LEU A 122 11.39 4.35 -15.55
N VAL A 123 11.27 3.13 -15.01
CA VAL A 123 10.35 2.11 -15.51
C VAL A 123 8.91 2.63 -15.55
N PHE A 124 8.45 3.28 -14.47
CA PHE A 124 7.10 3.87 -14.46
C PHE A 124 6.96 4.97 -15.50
N ARG A 125 7.94 5.86 -15.60
CA ARG A 125 7.91 6.97 -16.57
C ARG A 125 7.95 6.50 -18.03
N GLU A 126 8.74 5.48 -18.33
CA GLU A 126 9.03 5.07 -19.72
C GLU A 126 8.14 3.93 -20.20
N CYS A 127 7.63 3.09 -19.30
CA CYS A 127 6.91 1.87 -19.66
C CYS A 127 5.44 1.86 -19.22
N VAL A 128 5.01 2.77 -18.34
CA VAL A 128 3.66 2.78 -17.78
C VAL A 128 3.00 4.16 -18.00
N PRO A 129 2.12 4.31 -19.00
CA PRO A 129 1.42 5.58 -19.23
C PRO A 129 0.59 6.00 -18.01
N GLU A 130 0.65 7.27 -17.61
CA GLU A 130 0.00 7.78 -16.39
C GLU A 130 -1.55 7.69 -16.41
N ASP A 131 -2.13 7.68 -17.60
CA ASP A 131 -3.56 7.50 -17.87
C ASP A 131 -3.97 6.03 -18.03
N SER A 132 -3.01 5.10 -18.05
CA SER A 132 -3.30 3.66 -18.17
C SER A 132 -3.96 3.10 -16.91
N LEU A 133 -4.75 2.04 -17.10
CA LEU A 133 -5.34 1.28 -16.01
C LEU A 133 -4.27 0.61 -15.14
N THR A 134 -3.12 0.25 -15.72
CA THR A 134 -1.94 -0.24 -14.98
C THR A 134 -1.42 0.82 -14.01
N ALA A 135 -1.21 2.06 -14.47
CA ALA A 135 -0.79 3.15 -13.59
C ALA A 135 -1.81 3.40 -12.47
N ARG A 136 -3.10 3.46 -12.81
CA ARG A 136 -4.17 3.63 -11.82
C ARG A 136 -4.18 2.51 -10.77
N THR A 137 -4.00 1.27 -11.19
CA THR A 137 -3.92 0.12 -10.29
C THR A 137 -2.70 0.21 -9.36
N LEU A 138 -1.54 0.61 -9.89
CA LEU A 138 -0.32 0.81 -9.09
C LEU A 138 -0.45 1.95 -8.07
N ARG A 139 -1.19 3.02 -8.39
CA ARG A 139 -1.45 4.13 -7.45
C ARG A 139 -2.13 3.66 -6.16
N CYS A 140 -2.97 2.63 -6.22
CA CYS A 140 -3.60 2.01 -5.05
C CYS A 140 -2.61 1.36 -4.06
N LEU A 141 -1.34 1.19 -4.45
CA LEU A 141 -0.28 0.67 -3.59
C LEU A 141 0.48 1.78 -2.83
N GLY A 142 0.31 3.03 -3.26
CA GLY A 142 1.03 4.17 -2.68
C GLY A 142 0.61 4.42 -1.24
N GLN A 143 1.58 4.57 -0.33
CA GLN A 143 1.30 4.74 1.11
C GLN A 143 0.34 5.91 1.40
N SER A 144 0.40 7.00 0.63
CA SER A 144 -0.49 8.16 0.83
C SER A 144 -1.96 7.85 0.53
N MET A 145 -2.26 6.92 -0.40
CA MET A 145 -3.64 6.46 -0.67
C MET A 145 -4.20 5.64 0.50
N LEU A 146 -3.33 4.98 1.26
CA LEU A 146 -3.72 4.15 2.40
C LEU A 146 -3.85 4.96 3.69
N PHE A 147 -3.15 6.10 3.80
CA PHE A 147 -3.01 6.82 5.06
C PHE A 147 -4.34 7.35 5.61
N ALA A 148 -5.16 7.99 4.78
CA ALA A 148 -6.44 8.55 5.21
C ALA A 148 -7.44 7.48 5.69
N PRO A 149 -7.73 6.40 4.92
CA PRO A 149 -8.57 5.30 5.40
C PRO A 149 -8.05 4.66 6.69
N LEU A 150 -6.73 4.42 6.78
CA LEU A 150 -6.13 3.79 7.96
C LEU A 150 -6.14 4.70 9.18
N SER A 151 -6.02 6.02 8.99
CA SER A 151 -6.14 6.99 10.08
C SER A 151 -7.57 7.07 10.61
N TYR A 152 -8.57 7.01 9.73
CA TYR A 152 -9.97 6.91 10.12
C TYR A 152 -10.26 5.60 10.88
N LEU A 153 -9.79 4.47 10.37
CA LEU A 153 -9.92 3.17 11.03
C LEU A 153 -9.29 3.18 12.42
N LYS A 154 -8.07 3.73 12.52
CA LYS A 154 -7.40 3.95 13.81
C LYS A 154 -8.31 4.76 14.72
N HIS A 155 -8.86 5.89 14.27
CA HIS A 155 -9.75 6.68 15.12
C HIS A 155 -10.99 5.90 15.61
N LEU A 156 -11.63 5.11 14.74
CA LEU A 156 -12.80 4.30 15.10
C LEU A 156 -12.49 3.23 16.16
N VAL A 157 -11.31 2.60 16.06
CA VAL A 157 -10.94 1.43 16.87
C VAL A 157 -10.10 1.81 18.11
N TRP A 158 -9.28 2.85 18.01
CA TRP A 158 -8.34 3.33 19.03
C TRP A 158 -9.06 4.05 20.17
N ASN A 159 -10.01 4.92 19.86
CA ASN A 159 -10.49 5.92 20.81
C ASN A 159 -11.23 5.34 22.05
N PRO A 160 -11.84 4.13 22.01
CA PRO A 160 -12.40 3.53 23.22
C PRO A 160 -11.56 2.40 23.86
N PHE A 161 -10.66 1.72 23.13
CA PHE A 161 -10.27 0.34 23.50
C PHE A 161 -8.78 0.06 23.73
N CYS A 162 -7.85 0.76 23.08
CA CYS A 162 -6.39 0.48 23.19
C CYS A 162 -5.52 1.73 23.05
N ARG A 163 -4.28 1.67 23.55
CA ARG A 163 -3.33 2.80 23.50
C ARG A 163 -2.30 2.69 22.36
N ALA A 164 -2.17 1.51 21.76
CA ALA A 164 -1.34 1.26 20.58
C ALA A 164 -1.94 0.17 19.70
N LEU A 165 -1.65 0.21 18.39
CA LEU A 165 -1.90 -0.88 17.46
C LEU A 165 -0.57 -1.53 17.07
N ARG A 166 -0.51 -2.84 17.18
CA ARG A 166 0.58 -3.63 16.64
C ARG A 166 0.16 -4.25 15.31
N ASP A 167 1.06 -4.14 14.37
CA ASP A 167 0.97 -4.72 13.06
C ASP A 167 1.32 -6.22 13.12
N GLU A 168 0.39 -7.07 12.69
CA GLU A 168 0.65 -8.51 12.49
C GLU A 168 1.25 -8.77 11.10
N PRO A 169 1.98 -9.90 10.91
CA PRO A 169 2.66 -10.21 9.65
C PRO A 169 1.72 -10.65 8.51
N ASP A 170 0.40 -10.49 8.64
CA ASP A 170 -0.61 -11.00 7.71
C ASP A 170 -1.19 -9.93 6.76
N TRP A 171 -0.41 -8.90 6.44
CA TRP A 171 -0.80 -7.98 5.37
C TRP A 171 -0.77 -8.72 4.04
N HIS A 172 -1.90 -8.72 3.35
CA HIS A 172 -2.08 -9.29 2.02
C HIS A 172 -2.64 -8.23 1.08
N ILE A 173 -2.15 -8.22 -0.16
CA ILE A 173 -2.64 -7.36 -1.23
C ILE A 173 -3.04 -8.23 -2.41
N SER A 174 -4.25 -8.09 -2.90
CA SER A 174 -4.74 -8.83 -4.07
C SER A 174 -5.20 -7.88 -5.16
N VAL A 175 -4.81 -8.16 -6.39
CA VAL A 175 -5.31 -7.47 -7.59
C VAL A 175 -6.05 -8.49 -8.43
N THR A 176 -7.34 -8.29 -8.66
CA THR A 176 -8.16 -9.18 -9.48
C THR A 176 -8.91 -8.37 -10.54
N LYS A 177 -9.39 -9.05 -11.58
CA LYS A 177 -10.17 -8.41 -12.65
C LYS A 177 -11.42 -9.23 -12.96
N GLY A 178 -12.56 -8.57 -12.87
CA GLY A 178 -13.84 -9.03 -13.38
C GLY A 178 -14.44 -7.93 -14.27
N ALA A 179 -15.64 -7.47 -13.92
CA ALA A 179 -16.23 -6.26 -14.53
C ALA A 179 -15.42 -4.98 -14.20
N TYR A 180 -14.71 -5.01 -13.07
CA TYR A 180 -13.82 -3.96 -12.57
C TYR A 180 -12.45 -4.56 -12.27
N VAL A 181 -11.42 -3.72 -12.20
CA VAL A 181 -10.17 -4.09 -11.53
C VAL A 181 -10.34 -3.80 -10.05
N GLU A 182 -10.18 -4.81 -9.22
CA GLU A 182 -10.27 -4.70 -7.77
C GLU A 182 -8.88 -4.79 -7.16
N VAL A 183 -8.50 -3.78 -6.38
CA VAL A 183 -7.29 -3.81 -5.54
C VAL A 183 -7.71 -3.85 -4.08
N THR A 184 -7.40 -4.95 -3.41
CA THR A 184 -7.80 -5.19 -2.02
C THR A 184 -6.57 -5.29 -1.13
N HIS A 185 -6.51 -4.44 -0.11
CA HIS A 185 -5.57 -4.51 1.00
C HIS A 185 -6.28 -5.13 2.18
N ARG A 186 -5.73 -6.19 2.75
CA ARG A 186 -6.28 -6.88 3.92
C ARG A 186 -5.19 -7.08 4.96
N ARG A 187 -5.48 -6.80 6.22
CA ARG A 187 -4.50 -6.96 7.30
C ARG A 187 -5.18 -7.18 8.63
N ARG A 188 -4.56 -7.97 9.50
CA ARG A 188 -4.89 -8.05 10.92
C ARG A 188 -4.03 -7.09 11.72
N GLN A 189 -4.67 -6.46 12.68
CA GLN A 189 -4.01 -5.63 13.66
C GLN A 189 -4.48 -6.03 15.04
N THR A 190 -3.58 -5.81 15.99
CA THR A 190 -3.76 -6.19 17.38
C THR A 190 -3.75 -4.94 18.23
N GLY A 191 -4.78 -4.72 19.02
CA GLY A 191 -4.82 -3.64 20.01
C GLY A 191 -4.02 -4.02 21.26
N CYS A 192 -3.09 -3.17 21.69
CA CYS A 192 -2.30 -3.39 22.90
C CYS A 192 -2.24 -2.15 23.81
N ASP A 193 -1.89 -2.39 25.08
CA ASP A 193 -1.49 -1.34 26.01
C ASP A 193 -0.02 -0.99 25.83
N PHE A 194 0.37 0.25 26.15
CA PHE A 194 1.78 0.64 26.15
C PHE A 194 2.61 -0.29 27.03
N GLY A 195 3.56 -1.01 26.43
CA GLY A 195 4.44 -1.95 27.13
C GLY A 195 3.79 -3.27 27.53
N GLY A 196 2.51 -3.50 27.20
CA GLY A 196 1.83 -4.76 27.46
C GLY A 196 2.07 -5.78 26.34
N SER A 197 2.43 -7.01 26.70
CA SER A 197 2.54 -8.13 25.76
C SER A 197 1.20 -8.74 25.38
N ASN A 198 0.14 -8.46 26.14
CA ASN A 198 -1.15 -9.12 25.98
C ASN A 198 -2.07 -8.29 25.07
N PRO A 199 -2.58 -8.88 23.97
CA PRO A 199 -3.53 -8.22 23.10
C PRO A 199 -4.87 -8.02 23.84
N ARG A 200 -5.47 -6.84 23.69
CA ARG A 200 -6.83 -6.56 24.19
C ARG A 200 -7.91 -7.08 23.26
N PHE A 201 -7.65 -6.96 21.96
CA PHE A 201 -8.50 -7.44 20.89
C PHE A 201 -7.64 -7.58 19.62
N ASP A 202 -8.08 -8.44 18.69
CA ASP A 202 -7.56 -8.47 17.33
C ASP A 202 -8.68 -8.18 16.34
N PHE A 203 -8.33 -7.49 15.26
CA PHE A 203 -9.29 -7.21 14.21
C PHE A 203 -8.65 -7.30 12.84
N VAL A 204 -9.48 -7.65 11.85
CA VAL A 204 -9.07 -7.70 10.45
C VAL A 204 -9.80 -6.59 9.73
N TRP A 205 -9.05 -5.77 9.01
CA TRP A 205 -9.61 -4.77 8.12
C TRP A 205 -9.34 -5.10 6.66
N GLN A 206 -10.20 -4.58 5.80
CA GLN A 206 -10.09 -4.70 4.36
C GLN A 206 -10.41 -3.35 3.72
N LEU A 207 -9.47 -2.83 2.93
CA LEU A 207 -9.64 -1.66 2.08
C LEU A 207 -9.66 -2.12 0.63
N THR A 208 -10.75 -1.84 -0.08
CA THR A 208 -10.95 -2.27 -1.46
C THR A 208 -11.16 -1.05 -2.37
N PHE A 209 -10.36 -0.97 -3.43
CA PHE A 209 -10.49 0.01 -4.51
C PHE A 209 -11.10 -0.67 -5.73
N LEU A 210 -12.13 -0.06 -6.32
CA LEU A 210 -12.76 -0.54 -7.55
C LEU A 210 -12.48 0.42 -8.70
N LEU A 211 -11.77 -0.05 -9.71
CA LEU A 211 -11.41 0.71 -10.89
C LEU A 211 -12.20 0.23 -12.11
N SER A 212 -12.74 1.18 -12.86
CA SER A 212 -13.46 0.92 -14.11
C SER A 212 -12.49 0.53 -15.23
N CYS A 213 -12.77 -0.60 -15.87
CA CYS A 213 -11.95 -1.11 -16.98
C CYS A 213 -12.02 -0.22 -18.24
N ASN A 214 -13.10 0.55 -18.40
CA ASN A 214 -13.38 1.28 -19.65
C ASN A 214 -12.79 2.69 -19.68
N ASP A 215 -12.82 3.39 -18.55
CA ASP A 215 -12.43 4.81 -18.44
C ASP A 215 -11.36 5.03 -17.37
N CYS A 216 -10.80 3.97 -16.80
CA CYS A 216 -9.72 4.01 -15.81
C CYS A 216 -10.05 4.82 -14.54
N THR A 217 -11.34 5.08 -14.29
CA THR A 217 -11.81 5.87 -13.14
C THR A 217 -11.93 5.03 -11.87
N LEU A 218 -11.74 5.68 -10.72
CA LEU A 218 -12.06 5.11 -9.42
C LEU A 218 -13.57 5.18 -9.22
N ARG A 219 -14.22 4.02 -9.09
CA ARG A 219 -15.67 3.91 -8.95
C ARG A 219 -16.11 3.91 -7.50
N ASP A 220 -15.37 3.20 -6.65
CA ASP A 220 -15.66 3.13 -5.22
C ASP A 220 -14.40 2.78 -4.44
N VAL A 221 -14.42 3.17 -3.17
CA VAL A 221 -13.47 2.76 -2.15
C VAL A 221 -14.23 2.37 -0.91
N THR A 222 -14.05 1.12 -0.48
CA THR A 222 -14.73 0.58 0.70
C THR A 222 -13.71 0.18 1.76
N LEU A 223 -14.01 0.51 3.02
CA LEU A 223 -13.20 0.13 4.17
C LEU A 223 -14.09 -0.62 5.15
N ASN A 224 -13.74 -1.88 5.39
CA ASN A 224 -14.53 -2.79 6.21
C ASN A 224 -13.69 -3.33 7.37
N VAL A 225 -14.31 -3.48 8.55
CA VAL A 225 -13.79 -4.31 9.65
C VAL A 225 -14.49 -5.66 9.57
N LEU A 226 -13.74 -6.69 9.20
CA LEU A 226 -14.29 -8.02 8.87
C LEU A 226 -14.50 -8.90 10.11
N SER A 227 -13.66 -8.74 11.11
CA SER A 227 -13.77 -9.44 12.38
C SER A 227 -13.16 -8.59 13.48
N LEU A 228 -13.83 -8.54 14.63
CA LEU A 228 -13.33 -7.98 15.88
C LEU A 228 -13.48 -9.08 16.93
N ARG A 229 -12.38 -9.45 17.59
CA ARG A 229 -12.29 -10.54 18.56
C ARG A 229 -11.67 -10.06 19.85
#